data_AF-A0A3N7ETE7-F1
#
_entry.id   AF-A0A3N7ETE7-F1
#
_cell.length_a   1.000
_cell.length_b   1.000
_cell.length_c   1.000
_cell.angle_alpha   90.00
_cell.angle_beta   90.00
_cell.angle_gamma   90.00
#
_symmetry.space_group_name_H-M   'P 1'
#
loop_
_entity.id
_entity.type
_entity.pdbx_description
1 polymer ?
#
loop_
_entity_poly.entity_id
_entity_poly.type
_entity_poly.pdbx_seq_one_letter_code
_entity_poly.pdbx_strand_id
1 'polypeptide(L)'
;MKNLLYKKSTFFLLGLIGLFFTACKKDVTPYHDYVNTQQTFNGSAMDYLKAQPKGTFDSLLLALDRYPFLKDSLTNQKVTLFAPVNKNFEAAEKYLNLVRKNQGKAPVYLSNADPLQLAVMLCKYIIRGDRTTDAYINNADGMLLKNIVIDYQMHVKYVKLSSAGYVGGGPASLNFSDTYGSIFSNTWVTTTTNAVNIKTNNAIINILTPIHNFGFDEFTYRLNN
;
A
#
# COMPACT_ATOMS: atom_id res chain seq x y z
N MET A 1 26.92 38.32 -52.34
CA MET A 1 26.43 38.43 -50.94
C MET A 1 25.26 37.49 -50.59
N LYS A 2 24.41 37.05 -51.53
CA LYS A 2 23.24 36.17 -51.23
C LYS A 2 23.58 34.73 -50.79
N ASN A 3 24.72 34.17 -51.23
CA ASN A 3 25.08 32.78 -50.93
C ASN A 3 25.64 32.54 -49.51
N LEU A 4 26.09 33.60 -48.82
CA LEU A 4 26.60 33.49 -47.45
C LEU A 4 25.47 33.49 -46.40
N LEU A 5 24.36 34.19 -46.69
CA LEU A 5 23.14 34.19 -45.88
C LEU A 5 22.43 32.84 -45.92
N TYR A 6 22.37 32.20 -47.10
CA TYR A 6 21.76 30.88 -47.25
C TYR A 6 22.50 29.77 -46.50
N LYS A 7 23.85 29.80 -46.47
CA LYS A 7 24.66 28.83 -45.72
C LYS A 7 24.51 28.98 -44.20
N LYS A 8 24.41 30.22 -43.68
CA LYS A 8 24.13 30.45 -42.25
C LYS A 8 22.71 30.05 -41.86
N SER A 9 21.74 30.26 -42.76
CA SER A 9 20.34 29.85 -42.56
C SER A 9 20.14 28.33 -42.59
N THR A 10 20.90 27.59 -43.41
CA THR A 10 20.84 26.12 -43.42
C THR A 10 21.52 25.49 -42.21
N PHE A 11 22.64 26.05 -41.74
CA PHE A 11 23.25 25.60 -40.49
C PHE A 11 22.39 25.87 -39.25
N PHE A 12 21.64 26.98 -39.23
CA PHE A 12 20.70 27.29 -38.14
C PHE A 12 19.48 26.35 -38.13
N LEU A 13 18.98 25.97 -39.32
CA LEU A 13 17.86 25.04 -39.47
C LEU A 13 18.23 23.59 -39.10
N LEU A 14 19.45 23.14 -39.43
CA LEU A 14 19.95 21.83 -38.99
C LEU A 14 20.18 21.77 -37.47
N GLY A 15 20.61 22.87 -36.84
CA GLY A 15 20.74 22.97 -35.38
C GLY A 15 19.40 22.87 -34.64
N LEU A 16 18.32 23.41 -35.24
CA LEU A 16 16.97 23.32 -34.66
C LEU A 16 16.37 21.89 -34.76
N ILE A 17 16.70 21.14 -35.82
CA ILE A 17 16.23 19.76 -36.00
C ILE A 17 16.93 18.80 -35.02
N GLY A 18 18.18 19.06 -34.64
CA GLY A 18 18.91 18.28 -33.63
C GLY A 18 18.30 18.35 -32.22
N LEU A 19 17.61 19.45 -31.89
CA LEU A 19 16.96 19.64 -30.58
C LEU A 19 15.66 18.82 -30.42
N PHE A 20 15.11 18.27 -31.49
CA PHE A 20 13.92 17.39 -31.42
C PHE A 20 14.25 15.92 -31.11
N PHE A 21 15.52 15.50 -31.20
CA PHE A 21 15.94 14.12 -30.93
C PHE A 21 16.50 13.91 -29.52
N THR A 22 16.63 14.97 -28.72
CA THR A 22 16.96 14.88 -27.30
C THR A 22 15.72 15.09 -26.43
N ALA A 23 14.61 14.44 -26.78
CA ALA A 23 13.62 14.10 -25.77
C ALA A 23 14.19 12.89 -25.04
N CYS A 24 14.81 13.12 -23.87
CA CYS A 24 14.95 12.05 -22.88
C CYS A 24 13.60 11.35 -22.81
N LYS A 25 13.56 10.06 -23.16
CA LYS A 25 12.47 9.20 -22.70
C LYS A 25 12.55 9.24 -21.19
N LYS A 26 11.81 10.17 -20.57
CA LYS A 26 11.34 9.96 -19.20
C LYS A 26 10.58 8.66 -19.30
N ASP A 27 11.06 7.64 -18.62
CA ASP A 27 10.36 6.38 -18.47
C ASP A 27 8.90 6.70 -18.23
N VAL A 28 8.11 6.35 -19.24
CA VAL A 28 6.69 6.63 -19.28
C VAL A 28 6.12 5.80 -18.15
N THR A 29 5.78 6.47 -17.05
CA THR A 29 4.79 6.13 -16.02
C THR A 29 4.49 4.63 -15.83
N PRO A 30 4.56 4.07 -14.61
CA PRO A 30 4.19 2.66 -14.37
C PRO A 30 2.66 2.39 -14.48
N TYR A 31 1.89 3.30 -15.10
CA TYR A 31 0.43 3.34 -15.01
C TYR A 31 -0.34 2.79 -16.22
N HIS A 32 0.34 2.23 -17.22
CA HIS A 32 -0.33 1.64 -18.37
C HIS A 32 0.29 0.29 -18.69
N ASP A 33 -0.14 -0.73 -17.94
CA ASP A 33 -0.30 -2.12 -18.38
C ASP A 33 -0.88 -2.93 -17.21
N TYR A 34 -2.10 -2.58 -16.77
CA TYR A 34 -2.84 -3.44 -15.84
C TYR A 34 -3.48 -4.58 -16.64
N VAL A 35 -2.77 -5.71 -16.72
CA VAL A 35 -3.40 -6.99 -17.05
C VAL A 35 -3.92 -7.57 -15.74
N ASN A 36 -5.20 -7.95 -15.73
CA ASN A 36 -5.87 -8.63 -14.61
C ASN A 36 -5.39 -10.09 -14.50
N THR A 37 -4.09 -10.33 -14.60
CA THR A 37 -3.46 -11.60 -14.29
C THR A 37 -3.23 -11.61 -12.79
N GLN A 38 -3.90 -12.53 -12.10
CA GLN A 38 -3.62 -12.85 -10.71
C GLN A 38 -2.10 -13.06 -10.56
N GLN A 39 -1.41 -12.10 -9.95
CA GLN A 39 0.04 -12.18 -9.79
C GLN A 39 0.34 -13.30 -8.80
N THR A 40 0.96 -14.37 -9.26
CA THR A 40 1.37 -15.49 -8.40
C THR A 40 2.82 -15.36 -8.00
N PHE A 41 3.12 -15.57 -6.73
CA PHE A 41 4.46 -15.64 -6.17
C PHE A 41 4.68 -17.02 -5.52
N ASN A 42 5.73 -17.73 -5.94
CA ASN A 42 6.06 -19.03 -5.36
C ASN A 42 6.83 -18.84 -4.04
N GLY A 43 6.11 -18.88 -2.94
CA GLY A 43 6.63 -18.72 -1.58
C GLY A 43 5.50 -18.37 -0.61
N SER A 44 5.83 -18.15 0.66
CA SER A 44 4.88 -17.66 1.65
C SER A 44 4.62 -16.16 1.52
N ALA A 45 3.66 -15.61 2.29
CA ALA A 45 3.47 -14.16 2.36
C ALA A 45 4.71 -13.45 2.92
N MET A 46 5.40 -14.04 3.91
CA MET A 46 6.66 -13.51 4.43
C MET A 46 7.76 -13.49 3.35
N ASP A 47 7.85 -14.51 2.51
CA ASP A 47 8.83 -14.57 1.43
C ASP A 47 8.55 -13.48 0.37
N TYR A 48 7.27 -13.27 0.04
CA TYR A 48 6.88 -12.20 -0.87
C TYR A 48 7.31 -10.82 -0.36
N LEU A 49 7.05 -10.52 0.92
CA LEU A 49 7.41 -9.24 1.53
C LEU A 49 8.93 -8.99 1.49
N LYS A 50 9.73 -10.04 1.76
CA LYS A 50 11.20 -9.96 1.72
C LYS A 50 11.78 -9.87 0.31
N ALA A 51 11.10 -10.45 -0.68
CA ALA A 51 11.53 -10.44 -2.07
C ALA A 51 11.27 -9.11 -2.79
N GLN A 52 10.42 -8.24 -2.23
CA GLN A 52 10.15 -6.93 -2.82
C GLN A 52 11.39 -6.02 -2.77
N PRO A 53 11.48 -5.03 -3.67
CA PRO A 53 12.56 -4.05 -3.65
C PRO A 53 12.70 -3.40 -2.26
N LYS A 54 13.95 -3.26 -1.81
CA LYS A 54 14.29 -2.56 -0.57
C LYS A 54 13.62 -1.19 -0.53
N GLY A 55 13.04 -0.84 0.61
CA GLY A 55 12.27 0.39 0.79
C GLY A 55 10.76 0.24 0.51
N THR A 56 10.28 -0.95 0.12
CA THR A 56 8.84 -1.20 -0.07
C THR A 56 8.16 -1.56 1.23
N PHE A 57 8.67 -2.59 1.92
CA PHE A 57 8.07 -3.19 3.12
C PHE A 57 9.02 -3.27 4.32
N ASP A 58 10.19 -2.61 4.28
CA ASP A 58 11.20 -2.64 5.35
C ASP A 58 10.60 -2.30 6.73
N SER A 59 9.73 -1.28 6.82
CA SER A 59 9.07 -0.90 8.07
C SER A 59 8.07 -1.95 8.56
N LEU A 60 7.32 -2.56 7.63
CA LEU A 60 6.41 -3.67 7.95
C LEU A 60 7.19 -4.89 8.44
N LEU A 61 8.29 -5.23 7.78
CA LEU A 61 9.18 -6.33 8.18
C LEU A 61 9.79 -6.07 9.57
N LEU A 62 10.27 -4.85 9.82
CA LEU A 62 10.80 -4.44 11.13
C LEU A 62 9.75 -4.56 12.25
N ALA A 63 8.51 -4.13 11.99
CA ALA A 63 7.41 -4.29 12.93
C ALA A 63 7.08 -5.78 13.16
N LEU A 64 6.99 -6.58 12.09
CA LEU A 64 6.71 -8.02 12.16
C LEU A 64 7.80 -8.80 12.91
N ASP A 65 9.05 -8.37 12.85
CA ASP A 65 10.15 -9.03 13.57
C ASP A 65 9.98 -9.03 15.08
N ARG A 66 9.21 -8.08 15.62
CA ARG A 66 8.86 -8.02 17.05
C ARG A 66 7.77 -9.02 17.46
N TYR A 67 7.08 -9.64 16.50
CA TYR A 67 5.90 -10.49 16.75
C TYR A 67 6.00 -11.85 16.03
N PRO A 68 6.69 -12.84 16.63
CA PRO A 68 6.86 -14.17 16.04
C PRO A 68 5.54 -14.83 15.62
N PHE A 69 4.46 -14.65 16.38
CA PHE A 69 3.15 -15.23 16.05
C PHE A 69 2.53 -14.65 14.76
N LEU A 70 2.78 -13.39 14.44
CA LEU A 70 2.32 -12.79 13.18
C LEU A 70 3.18 -13.26 12.01
N LYS A 71 4.50 -13.39 12.22
CA LYS A 71 5.39 -14.00 11.20
C LYS A 71 4.99 -15.43 10.91
N ASP A 72 4.70 -16.23 11.93
CA ASP A 72 4.20 -17.59 11.78
C ASP A 72 2.90 -17.60 10.96
N SER A 73 1.94 -16.74 11.30
CA SER A 73 0.69 -16.59 10.56
C SER A 73 0.92 -16.29 9.07
N LEU A 74 1.83 -15.35 8.77
CA LEU A 74 2.18 -14.96 7.39
C LEU A 74 3.05 -16.00 6.65
N THR A 75 3.67 -16.94 7.37
CA THR A 75 4.49 -17.99 6.76
C THR A 75 3.68 -19.26 6.52
N ASN A 76 2.85 -19.65 7.50
CA ASN A 76 2.31 -20.99 7.61
C ASN A 76 0.77 -21.07 7.55
N GLN A 77 0.05 -19.97 7.78
CA GLN A 77 -1.42 -19.99 7.86
C GLN A 77 -2.08 -19.41 6.61
N LYS A 78 -3.36 -19.77 6.41
CA LYS A 78 -4.22 -19.21 5.35
C LYS A 78 -4.76 -17.84 5.79
N VAL A 79 -4.24 -16.79 5.17
CA VAL A 79 -4.54 -15.40 5.54
C VAL A 79 -4.70 -14.49 4.33
N THR A 80 -5.33 -13.35 4.54
CA THR A 80 -5.36 -12.23 3.60
C THR A 80 -4.65 -11.06 4.24
N LEU A 81 -3.56 -10.61 3.62
CA LEU A 81 -2.74 -9.51 4.09
C LEU A 81 -3.09 -8.23 3.32
N PHE A 82 -3.40 -7.17 4.05
CA PHE A 82 -3.45 -5.81 3.53
C PHE A 82 -2.13 -5.12 3.89
N ALA A 83 -1.14 -5.17 3.01
CA ALA A 83 0.23 -4.77 3.31
C ALA A 83 0.41 -3.24 3.24
N PRO A 84 0.62 -2.54 4.37
CA PRO A 84 1.09 -1.15 4.35
C PRO A 84 2.52 -1.09 3.82
N VAL A 85 2.82 -0.07 3.02
CA VAL A 85 4.17 0.23 2.53
C VAL A 85 4.90 1.18 3.48
N ASN A 86 6.21 1.33 3.32
CA ASN A 86 7.05 2.16 4.20
C ASN A 86 6.49 3.58 4.45
N LYS A 87 5.95 4.23 3.41
CA LYS A 87 5.36 5.58 3.52
C LYS A 87 4.24 5.67 4.57
N ASN A 88 3.46 4.61 4.78
CA ASN A 88 2.42 4.59 5.81
C ASN A 88 3.03 4.69 7.22
N PHE A 89 4.18 4.04 7.44
CA PHE A 89 4.91 4.08 8.71
C PHE A 89 5.67 5.39 8.90
N GLU A 90 6.37 5.86 7.86
CA GLU A 90 7.11 7.13 7.88
C GLU A 90 6.22 8.30 8.28
N ALA A 91 5.00 8.38 7.72
CA ALA A 91 4.05 9.42 8.05
C ALA A 91 3.59 9.34 9.51
N ALA A 92 3.30 8.12 10.00
CA ALA A 92 2.87 7.89 11.38
C ALA A 92 3.95 8.24 12.41
N GLU A 93 5.20 7.77 12.22
CA GLU A 93 6.33 8.06 13.10
C GLU A 93 6.69 9.55 13.07
N LYS A 94 6.70 10.17 11.89
CA LYS A 94 6.97 11.60 11.74
C LYS A 94 5.96 12.44 12.52
N TYR A 95 4.67 12.13 12.38
CA TYR A 95 3.61 12.86 13.06
C TYR A 95 3.70 12.69 14.59
N LEU A 96 3.85 11.46 15.09
CA LEU A 96 4.05 11.18 16.52
C LEU A 96 5.25 11.96 17.09
N ASN A 97 6.39 11.88 16.42
CA ASN A 97 7.62 12.50 16.93
C ASN A 97 7.60 14.03 16.85
N LEU A 98 6.84 14.61 15.91
CA LEU A 98 6.56 16.04 15.91
C LEU A 98 5.74 16.45 17.15
N VAL A 99 4.67 15.71 17.47
CA VAL A 99 3.85 15.96 18.66
C VAL A 99 4.67 15.81 19.93
N ARG A 100 5.47 14.73 20.05
CA ARG A 100 6.33 14.47 21.21
C ARG A 100 7.39 15.54 21.41
N LYS A 101 8.01 16.01 20.33
CA LYS A 101 8.97 17.13 20.39
C LYS A 101 8.33 18.39 20.97
N ASN A 102 7.11 18.72 20.53
CA ASN A 102 6.37 19.89 21.05
C ASN A 102 5.98 19.74 22.53
N GLN A 103 5.95 18.51 23.04
CA GLN A 103 5.68 18.18 24.45
C GLN A 103 6.96 17.97 25.27
N GLY A 104 8.15 18.15 24.69
CA GLY A 104 9.43 17.88 25.37
C GLY A 104 9.70 16.39 25.65
N LYS A 105 9.00 15.48 24.97
CA LYS A 105 9.15 14.03 25.13
C LYS A 105 10.18 13.46 24.15
N ALA A 106 10.88 12.40 24.55
CA ALA A 106 11.81 11.66 23.69
C ALA A 106 11.07 10.96 22.53
N PRO A 107 11.67 10.83 21.34
CA PRO A 107 11.01 10.21 20.18
C PRO A 107 10.75 8.71 20.37
N VAL A 108 9.72 8.23 19.68
CA VAL A 108 9.31 6.82 19.61
C VAL A 108 9.33 6.36 18.15
N TYR A 109 9.85 5.17 17.93
CA TYR A 109 10.02 4.50 16.65
C TYR A 109 9.49 3.06 16.73
N LEU A 110 9.31 2.39 15.60
CA LEU A 110 8.85 1.00 15.55
C LEU A 110 9.68 0.03 16.40
N SER A 111 10.98 0.30 16.56
CA SER A 111 11.89 -0.54 17.35
C SER A 111 11.65 -0.43 18.86
N ASN A 112 11.19 0.71 19.37
CA ASN A 112 11.00 0.97 20.80
C ASN A 112 9.55 1.31 21.20
N ALA A 113 8.62 1.30 20.24
CA ALA A 113 7.19 1.51 20.50
C ALA A 113 6.64 0.47 21.50
N ASP A 114 5.63 0.87 22.28
CA ASP A 114 4.93 -0.02 23.20
C ASP A 114 4.52 -1.33 22.48
N PRO A 115 4.99 -2.51 22.95
CA PRO A 115 4.76 -3.76 22.24
C PRO A 115 3.28 -4.12 22.09
N LEU A 116 2.44 -3.79 23.07
CA LEU A 116 1.02 -4.16 23.04
C LEU A 116 0.26 -3.27 22.05
N GLN A 117 0.50 -1.97 22.09
CA GLN A 117 -0.15 -1.02 21.18
C GLN A 117 0.24 -1.28 19.72
N LEU A 118 1.53 -1.55 19.46
CA LEU A 118 1.99 -1.86 18.11
C LEU A 118 1.42 -3.21 17.63
N ALA A 119 1.27 -4.22 18.49
CA ALA A 119 0.63 -5.49 18.14
C ALA A 119 -0.84 -5.29 17.72
N VAL A 120 -1.60 -4.51 18.50
CA VAL A 120 -3.01 -4.21 18.19
C VAL A 120 -3.14 -3.55 16.82
N MET A 121 -2.31 -2.56 16.52
CA MET A 121 -2.33 -1.88 15.23
C MET A 121 -1.91 -2.79 14.08
N LEU A 122 -0.90 -3.65 14.28
CA LEU A 122 -0.40 -4.54 13.23
C LEU A 122 -1.39 -5.66 12.90
N CYS A 123 -2.08 -6.21 13.90
CA CYS A 123 -3.07 -7.27 13.70
C CYS A 123 -4.21 -6.85 12.77
N LYS A 124 -4.57 -5.56 12.73
CA LYS A 124 -5.64 -5.02 11.87
C LYS A 124 -5.40 -5.29 10.38
N TYR A 125 -4.15 -5.42 9.96
CA TYR A 125 -3.78 -5.62 8.56
C TYR A 125 -3.83 -7.09 8.09
N ILE A 126 -4.11 -8.03 8.99
CA ILE A 126 -4.10 -9.47 8.68
C ILE A 126 -5.47 -10.05 8.99
N ILE A 127 -6.13 -10.56 7.95
CA ILE A 127 -7.46 -11.14 8.00
C ILE A 127 -7.35 -12.67 7.87
N ARG A 128 -8.18 -13.41 8.61
CA ARG A 128 -8.22 -14.89 8.50
C ARG A 128 -8.81 -15.34 7.17
N GLY A 129 -8.23 -16.41 6.60
CA GLY A 129 -8.63 -17.01 5.33
C GLY A 129 -8.04 -16.31 4.11
N ASP A 130 -7.93 -17.04 3.01
CA ASP A 130 -7.49 -16.56 1.70
C ASP A 130 -8.68 -16.01 0.89
N ARG A 131 -8.75 -14.69 0.74
CA ARG A 131 -9.88 -14.00 0.12
C ARG A 131 -9.40 -13.09 -1.01
N THR A 132 -9.76 -13.43 -2.23
CA THR A 132 -9.60 -12.56 -3.40
C THR A 132 -10.72 -11.53 -3.45
N THR A 133 -10.63 -10.58 -4.37
CA THR A 133 -11.68 -9.58 -4.65
C THR A 133 -13.05 -10.19 -4.92
N ASP A 134 -13.11 -11.41 -5.46
CA ASP A 134 -14.36 -12.10 -5.80
C ASP A 134 -15.21 -12.41 -4.57
N ALA A 135 -14.58 -12.56 -3.40
CA ALA A 135 -15.29 -12.71 -2.13
C ALA A 135 -16.15 -11.47 -1.80
N TYR A 136 -15.81 -10.30 -2.34
CA TYR A 136 -16.42 -9.02 -1.98
C TYR A 136 -17.30 -8.43 -3.09
N ILE A 137 -17.19 -8.90 -4.34
CA ILE A 137 -17.80 -8.25 -5.52
C ILE A 137 -19.32 -8.17 -5.46
N ASN A 138 -19.97 -9.17 -4.86
CA ASN A 138 -21.43 -9.25 -4.73
C ASN A 138 -21.96 -8.56 -3.46
N ASN A 139 -21.08 -7.96 -2.66
CA ASN A 139 -21.46 -7.26 -1.42
C ASN A 139 -21.38 -5.74 -1.65
N ALA A 140 -22.51 -5.13 -2.00
CA ALA A 140 -22.58 -3.70 -2.33
C ALA A 140 -22.08 -2.80 -1.18
N ASP A 141 -22.34 -3.19 0.06
CA ASP A 141 -21.89 -2.47 1.27
C ASP A 141 -20.54 -2.98 1.80
N GLY A 142 -19.91 -3.95 1.13
CA GLY A 142 -18.74 -4.64 1.63
C GLY A 142 -19.06 -5.65 2.73
N MET A 143 -18.02 -6.12 3.42
CA MET A 143 -18.11 -7.18 4.43
C MET A 143 -17.31 -6.81 5.68
N LEU A 144 -17.86 -7.14 6.85
CA LEU A 144 -17.14 -7.12 8.11
C LEU A 144 -16.35 -8.42 8.28
N LEU A 145 -15.05 -8.31 8.53
CA LEU A 145 -14.13 -9.43 8.63
C LEU A 145 -13.34 -9.33 9.93
N LYS A 146 -13.18 -10.45 10.62
CA LYS A 146 -12.35 -10.52 11.83
C LYS A 146 -10.86 -10.54 11.47
N ASN A 147 -10.07 -9.77 12.20
CA ASN A 147 -8.62 -9.83 12.12
C ASN A 147 -8.05 -11.13 12.74
N ILE A 148 -6.75 -11.32 12.60
CA ILE A 148 -6.07 -12.59 12.91
C ILE A 148 -6.09 -12.99 14.41
N VAL A 149 -6.08 -12.04 15.35
CA VAL A 149 -5.75 -12.34 16.76
C VAL A 149 -6.80 -11.89 17.77
N ILE A 150 -7.47 -10.76 17.58
CA ILE A 150 -8.36 -10.17 18.60
C ILE A 150 -9.84 -10.16 18.20
N ASP A 151 -10.20 -10.93 17.16
CA ASP A 151 -11.58 -10.99 16.63
C ASP A 151 -12.17 -9.61 16.27
N TYR A 152 -11.32 -8.61 16.13
CA TYR A 152 -11.69 -7.22 15.86
C TYR A 152 -12.18 -7.09 14.42
N GLN A 153 -13.30 -6.38 14.26
CA GLN A 153 -13.97 -6.23 12.98
C GLN A 153 -13.31 -5.13 12.13
N MET A 154 -12.70 -5.56 11.04
CA MET A 154 -12.31 -4.74 9.92
C MET A 154 -13.43 -4.76 8.87
N HIS A 155 -13.40 -3.82 7.93
CA HIS A 155 -14.33 -3.78 6.81
C HIS A 155 -13.59 -3.82 5.48
N VAL A 156 -14.08 -4.59 4.52
CA VAL A 156 -13.56 -4.64 3.14
C VAL A 156 -14.70 -4.41 2.16
N LYS A 157 -14.54 -3.47 1.22
CA LYS A 157 -15.49 -3.23 0.14
C LYS A 157 -14.80 -3.23 -1.22
N TYR A 158 -15.37 -3.98 -2.15
CA TYR A 158 -14.94 -3.97 -3.55
C TYR A 158 -15.31 -2.65 -4.22
N VAL A 159 -14.36 -2.09 -4.96
CA VAL A 159 -14.56 -0.89 -5.79
C VAL A 159 -14.08 -1.20 -7.20
N LYS A 160 -15.01 -1.13 -8.16
CA LYS A 160 -14.69 -1.22 -9.57
C LYS A 160 -14.10 0.11 -10.04
N LEU A 161 -12.87 0.11 -10.51
CA LEU A 161 -12.30 1.31 -11.13
C LEU A 161 -12.80 1.42 -12.58
N SER A 162 -13.17 2.62 -13.00
CA SER A 162 -13.61 2.88 -14.36
C SER A 162 -12.41 2.90 -15.31
N SER A 163 -12.27 1.88 -16.15
CA SER A 163 -11.49 2.01 -17.39
C SER A 163 -12.40 2.67 -18.42
N ALA A 164 -11.96 3.78 -19.03
CA ALA A 164 -12.71 4.42 -20.11
C ALA A 164 -13.02 3.39 -21.22
N GLY A 165 -14.27 2.92 -21.26
CA GLY A 165 -14.80 2.09 -22.36
C GLY A 165 -14.76 0.56 -22.22
N TYR A 166 -14.23 -0.04 -21.14
CA TYR A 166 -14.18 -1.51 -21.03
C TYR A 166 -15.24 -2.08 -20.06
N VAL A 167 -16.32 -2.63 -20.63
CA VAL A 167 -17.37 -3.34 -19.87
C VAL A 167 -16.91 -4.77 -19.62
N GLY A 168 -16.44 -5.05 -18.40
CA GLY A 168 -16.24 -6.43 -17.92
C GLY A 168 -14.86 -6.77 -17.32
N GLY A 169 -13.90 -5.84 -17.29
CA GLY A 169 -12.53 -6.15 -16.85
C GLY A 169 -11.67 -4.96 -16.41
N GLY A 170 -12.27 -3.95 -15.76
CA GLY A 170 -11.50 -2.84 -15.19
C GLY A 170 -10.67 -3.25 -13.96
N PRO A 171 -9.62 -2.48 -13.60
CA PRO A 171 -8.84 -2.76 -12.41
C PRO A 171 -9.71 -2.73 -11.16
N ALA A 172 -9.49 -3.69 -10.27
CA ALA A 172 -10.19 -3.76 -8.99
C ALA A 172 -9.38 -3.03 -7.91
N SER A 173 -10.06 -2.28 -7.06
CA SER A 173 -9.52 -1.77 -5.80
C SER A 173 -10.40 -2.26 -4.64
N LEU A 174 -9.81 -2.34 -3.45
CA LEU A 174 -10.52 -2.61 -2.22
C LEU A 174 -10.41 -1.39 -1.32
N ASN A 175 -11.55 -0.92 -0.81
CA ASN A 175 -11.59 -0.08 0.36
C ASN A 175 -11.40 -0.98 1.58
N PHE A 176 -10.41 -0.68 2.41
CA PHE A 176 -10.12 -1.39 3.64
C PHE A 176 -10.22 -0.43 4.81
N SER A 177 -11.12 -0.72 5.75
CA SER A 177 -11.51 0.23 6.78
C SER A 177 -11.36 -0.36 8.18
N ASP A 178 -10.82 0.46 9.06
CA ASP A 178 -10.94 0.26 10.49
C ASP A 178 -12.28 0.83 10.97
N THR A 179 -13.08 0.00 11.62
CA THR A 179 -14.44 0.34 12.04
C THR A 179 -14.50 1.08 13.37
N TYR A 180 -13.44 1.02 14.18
CA TYR A 180 -13.47 1.40 15.61
C TYR A 180 -14.60 0.73 16.41
N GLY A 181 -15.08 -0.44 15.96
CA GLY A 181 -16.25 -1.10 16.55
C GLY A 181 -17.57 -0.38 16.31
N SER A 182 -17.59 0.66 15.48
CA SER A 182 -18.79 1.42 15.12
C SER A 182 -19.52 0.77 13.95
N ILE A 183 -20.84 0.82 13.96
CA ILE A 183 -21.68 0.47 12.80
C ILE A 183 -21.82 1.64 11.81
N PHE A 184 -21.47 2.85 12.22
CA PHE A 184 -21.60 4.06 11.41
C PHE A 184 -20.33 4.30 10.60
N SER A 185 -20.42 4.19 9.27
CA SER A 185 -19.25 4.27 8.38
C SER A 185 -18.56 5.64 8.34
N ASN A 186 -19.24 6.71 8.79
CA ASN A 186 -18.65 8.04 8.90
C ASN A 186 -17.58 8.15 9.99
N THR A 187 -17.51 7.20 10.94
CA THR A 187 -16.46 7.14 11.95
C THR A 187 -15.31 6.22 11.56
N TRP A 188 -15.38 5.56 10.40
CA TRP A 188 -14.37 4.59 9.97
C TRP A 188 -13.19 5.30 9.31
N VAL A 189 -11.98 4.81 9.56
CA VAL A 189 -10.79 5.24 8.82
C VAL A 189 -10.55 4.26 7.69
N THR A 190 -10.68 4.74 6.46
CA THR A 190 -10.61 3.91 5.25
C THR A 190 -9.35 4.21 4.46
N THR A 191 -8.68 3.16 4.00
CA THR A 191 -7.62 3.21 3.00
C THR A 191 -8.03 2.41 1.75
N THR A 192 -7.26 2.53 0.68
CA THR A 192 -7.49 1.82 -0.58
C THR A 192 -6.26 1.04 -1.01
N THR A 193 -6.43 0.08 -1.92
CA THR A 193 -5.35 -0.76 -2.43
C THR A 193 -4.78 -0.24 -3.76
N ASN A 194 -3.46 -0.27 -3.88
CA ASN A 194 -2.72 -0.07 -5.14
C ASN A 194 -2.69 -1.34 -6.01
N ALA A 195 -2.61 -2.52 -5.37
CA ALA A 195 -2.59 -3.81 -6.03
C ALA A 195 -3.38 -4.82 -5.20
N VAL A 196 -4.05 -5.76 -5.87
CA VAL A 196 -4.92 -6.75 -5.24
C VAL A 196 -4.65 -8.14 -5.81
N ASN A 197 -5.10 -9.16 -5.09
CA ASN A 197 -5.07 -10.57 -5.52
C ASN A 197 -3.68 -11.13 -5.82
N ILE A 198 -2.62 -10.61 -5.20
CA ILE A 198 -1.30 -11.24 -5.30
C ILE A 198 -1.35 -12.55 -4.51
N LYS A 199 -1.26 -13.67 -5.21
CA LYS A 199 -1.40 -15.00 -4.62
C LYS A 199 -0.03 -15.57 -4.25
N THR A 200 0.12 -15.96 -3.00
CA THR A 200 1.26 -16.75 -2.51
C THR A 200 0.79 -18.17 -2.18
N ASN A 201 1.69 -19.03 -1.70
CA ASN A 201 1.35 -20.42 -1.35
C ASN A 201 0.35 -20.49 -0.18
N ASN A 202 0.41 -19.53 0.74
CA ASN A 202 -0.42 -19.50 1.94
C ASN A 202 -1.34 -18.27 2.04
N ALA A 203 -1.22 -17.24 1.20
CA ALA A 203 -1.97 -16.02 1.39
C ALA A 203 -2.44 -15.35 0.10
N ILE A 204 -3.41 -14.43 0.27
CA ILE A 204 -3.71 -13.36 -0.69
C ILE A 204 -3.16 -12.06 -0.13
N ILE A 205 -2.37 -11.34 -0.93
CA ILE A 205 -1.78 -10.05 -0.58
C ILE A 205 -2.46 -8.95 -1.39
N ASN A 206 -2.87 -7.90 -0.69
CA ASN A 206 -3.36 -6.65 -1.24
C ASN A 206 -2.45 -5.53 -0.74
N ILE A 207 -1.82 -4.78 -1.65
CA ILE A 207 -0.89 -3.71 -1.29
C ILE A 207 -1.67 -2.42 -1.09
N LEU A 208 -1.51 -1.77 0.05
CA LEU A 208 -2.20 -0.53 0.38
C LEU A 208 -1.57 0.68 -0.31
N THR A 209 -2.39 1.71 -0.56
CA THR A 209 -1.91 3.03 -0.95
C THR A 209 -1.09 3.67 0.18
N PRO A 210 -0.15 4.58 -0.14
CA PRO A 210 0.63 5.29 0.87
C PRO A 210 -0.16 6.43 1.55
N ILE A 211 -1.48 6.54 1.34
CA ILE A 211 -2.28 7.73 1.68
C ILE A 211 -2.75 7.74 3.14
N HIS A 212 -2.78 6.59 3.82
CA HIS A 212 -3.15 6.52 5.24
C HIS A 212 -1.93 6.33 6.15
N ASN A 213 -2.04 6.76 7.41
CA ASN A 213 -1.02 6.46 8.41
C ASN A 213 -1.15 5.01 8.90
N PHE A 214 -0.01 4.36 9.16
CA PHE A 214 0.00 3.06 9.82
C PHE A 214 -0.81 3.12 11.13
N GLY A 215 -1.55 2.05 11.43
CA GLY A 215 -2.43 1.97 12.58
C GLY A 215 -3.77 2.70 12.44
N PHE A 216 -4.16 3.15 11.23
CA PHE A 216 -5.45 3.81 10.99
C PHE A 216 -5.66 4.99 11.94
N ASP A 217 -4.77 5.99 11.88
CA ASP A 217 -4.78 7.20 12.71
C ASP A 217 -4.65 7.02 14.23
N GLU A 218 -4.54 5.78 14.73
CA GLU A 218 -4.35 5.53 16.16
C GLU A 218 -2.91 5.60 16.63
N PHE A 219 -1.93 5.60 15.71
CA PHE A 219 -0.51 5.47 16.05
C PHE A 219 -0.06 6.50 17.09
N THR A 220 -0.44 7.76 16.89
CA THR A 220 -0.07 8.83 17.82
C THR A 220 -0.85 8.73 19.13
N TYR A 221 -2.17 8.49 19.05
CA TYR A 221 -3.01 8.35 20.23
C TYR A 221 -2.54 7.22 21.16
N ARG A 222 -2.13 6.08 20.58
CA ARG A 222 -1.72 4.89 21.34
C ARG A 222 -0.30 4.98 21.91
N LEU A 223 0.62 5.65 21.19
CA LEU A 223 2.05 5.66 21.54
C LEU A 223 2.54 6.97 22.16
N ASN A 224 1.67 7.96 22.34
CA ASN A 224 2.03 9.22 22.98
C ASN A 224 1.78 9.24 24.50
N ASN A 225 2.12 8.14 25.18
CA ASN A 225 2.19 8.14 26.63
C ASN A 225 3.36 9.00 27.15
#